data_AF-A0A292EDY1-F1
#
_entry.id   AF-A0A292EDY1-F1
#
_cell.length_a   1.000
_cell.length_b   1.000
_cell.length_c   1.000
_cell.angle_alpha   90.00
_cell.angle_beta   90.00
_cell.angle_gamma   90.00
#
_symmetry.space_group_name_H-M   'P 1'
#
loop_
_entity.id
_entity.type
_entity.pdbx_description
1 polymer ?
#
loop_
_entity_poly.entity_id
_entity_poly.type
_entity_poly.pdbx_seq_one_letter_code
_entity_poly.pdbx_strand_id
1 'polypeptide(L)'
;MATVLTGVVVAMVVGLLFAPAAAPGALQARVRGVLADLMQALADHCRGHGSEHDAAYRLLSDMAMIEEILDQHGAGSLRARREARQTRLLLGVTIPVLLRLRGDAPERSGACAEQLEQAAIALRSGDPAAAREAMERVLAAVPGSDLAAVLGPLAARLGDWECEETAPRDAPEPVALHRDWIGAREAMLRAMATIGVFGALWLVTGWSAGAYMLLGLSVMLSMFSTFDSPTTMMRSVFVGQSLGVIGALACRWLAWPMAETEAGMIALTMPFILLGALLVGHRRTVTKSFDYNMVLLLMLQPAWPLVGSFGNSVLIGLSIVAAPAIAMLAYRMIYPAGLQRRIATLISMMLHDVQDLAADAGALGRRRLWRARLYHRMLRLVRMAERSGRSDLPVLDGCLALLDLGHAVMHGHELLARSDITSGERRALKSALGRLQRVATASERSCATLRQAARRLAGPDAVIFTRAADALAGQATFFRI
;
A
#
# COMPACT_ATOMS: atom_id res chain seq x y z
N MET A 1 16.72 -16.79 29.50
CA MET A 1 17.53 -15.94 28.59
C MET A 1 18.33 -16.76 27.58
N ALA A 2 19.18 -17.69 28.01
CA ALA A 2 20.00 -18.52 27.09
C ALA A 2 19.17 -19.28 26.05
N THR A 3 18.08 -19.95 26.45
CA THR A 3 17.22 -20.74 25.54
C THR A 3 16.54 -19.91 24.45
N VAL A 4 16.09 -18.70 24.77
CA VAL A 4 15.50 -17.76 23.80
C VAL A 4 16.56 -17.31 22.80
N LEU A 5 17.77 -16.99 23.27
CA LEU A 5 18.88 -16.58 22.41
C LEU A 5 19.30 -17.72 21.47
N THR A 6 19.40 -18.95 21.97
CA THR A 6 19.67 -20.14 21.13
C THR A 6 18.60 -20.32 20.07
N GLY A 7 17.31 -20.18 20.42
CA GLY A 7 16.21 -20.23 19.46
C GLY A 7 16.33 -19.18 18.36
N VAL A 8 16.65 -17.93 18.71
CA VAL A 8 16.86 -16.84 17.75
C VAL A 8 18.06 -17.12 16.83
N VAL A 9 19.19 -17.58 17.39
CA VAL A 9 20.39 -17.91 16.61
C VAL A 9 20.13 -19.07 15.66
N VAL A 10 19.49 -20.15 16.13
CA VAL A 10 19.16 -21.31 15.27
C VAL A 10 18.18 -20.89 14.17
N ALA A 11 17.13 -20.14 14.50
CA ALA A 11 16.18 -19.63 13.51
C ALA A 11 16.88 -18.72 12.47
N MET A 12 17.82 -17.88 12.90
CA MET A 12 18.62 -17.04 12.00
C MET A 12 19.52 -17.87 11.08
N VAL A 13 20.23 -18.86 11.61
CA VAL A 13 21.12 -19.74 10.83
C VAL A 13 20.32 -20.57 9.84
N VAL A 14 19.22 -21.20 10.27
CA VAL A 14 18.32 -21.95 9.39
C VAL A 14 17.73 -21.03 8.32
N GLY A 15 17.30 -19.83 8.70
CA GLY A 15 16.85 -18.80 7.76
C GLY A 15 17.91 -18.45 6.72
N LEU A 16 19.17 -18.26 7.12
CA LEU A 16 20.27 -17.95 6.22
C LEU A 16 20.63 -19.11 5.27
N LEU A 17 20.50 -20.36 5.73
CA LEU A 17 20.85 -21.55 4.94
C LEU A 17 19.74 -21.97 3.96
N PHE A 18 18.47 -21.78 4.34
CA PHE A 18 17.33 -22.32 3.61
C PHE A 18 16.40 -21.27 3.02
N ALA A 19 16.50 -19.98 3.40
CA ALA A 19 15.70 -18.96 2.74
C ALA A 19 16.21 -18.75 1.31
N PRO A 20 15.33 -18.80 0.29
CA PRO A 20 15.73 -18.51 -1.07
C PRO A 20 16.24 -17.08 -1.15
N ALA A 21 17.37 -16.87 -1.83
CA ALA A 21 17.81 -15.54 -2.18
C ALA A 21 16.70 -14.84 -2.97
N ALA A 22 16.32 -13.63 -2.56
CA ALA A 22 15.36 -12.83 -3.31
C ALA A 22 15.88 -12.69 -4.74
N ALA A 23 15.07 -13.07 -5.74
CA ALA A 23 15.48 -13.05 -7.14
C ALA A 23 15.94 -11.64 -7.52
N PRO A 24 17.25 -11.42 -7.76
CA PRO A 24 17.77 -10.09 -8.09
C PRO A 24 17.13 -9.64 -9.42
N GLY A 25 16.60 -8.42 -9.44
CA GLY A 25 16.00 -7.83 -10.65
C GLY A 25 14.52 -8.15 -10.92
N ALA A 26 13.83 -8.96 -10.10
CA ALA A 26 12.40 -9.23 -10.30
C ALA A 26 11.52 -7.97 -10.22
N LEU A 27 11.84 -7.07 -9.28
CA LEU A 27 11.18 -5.77 -9.16
C LEU A 27 11.45 -4.88 -10.39
N GLN A 28 12.71 -4.81 -10.83
CA GLN A 28 13.12 -4.02 -11.98
C GLN A 28 12.46 -4.51 -13.28
N ALA A 29 12.40 -5.83 -13.49
CA ALA A 29 11.71 -6.43 -14.64
C ALA A 29 10.23 -6.04 -14.67
N ARG A 30 9.59 -6.00 -13.49
CA ARG A 30 8.18 -5.64 -13.36
C ARG A 30 7.92 -4.16 -13.60
N VAL A 31 8.80 -3.29 -13.11
CA VAL A 31 8.77 -1.84 -13.42
C VAL A 31 8.94 -1.61 -14.92
N ARG A 32 9.90 -2.29 -15.56
CA ARG A 32 10.09 -2.24 -17.02
C ARG A 32 8.86 -2.72 -17.78
N GLY A 33 8.19 -3.78 -17.31
CA GLY A 33 6.92 -4.25 -17.88
C GLY A 33 5.84 -3.17 -17.90
N VAL A 34 5.60 -2.51 -16.77
CA VAL A 34 4.62 -1.41 -16.67
C VAL A 34 4.98 -0.23 -17.57
N LEU A 35 6.26 0.16 -17.62
CA LEU A 35 6.69 1.22 -18.53
C LEU A 35 6.51 0.84 -20.00
N ALA A 36 6.79 -0.42 -20.36
CA ALA A 36 6.59 -0.90 -21.72
C ALA A 36 5.12 -0.89 -22.12
N ASP A 37 4.24 -1.35 -21.23
CA ASP A 37 2.79 -1.37 -21.47
C ASP A 37 2.22 0.05 -21.57
N LEU A 38 2.77 1.00 -20.80
CA LEU A 38 2.44 2.41 -20.95
C LEU A 38 2.89 2.98 -22.31
N MET A 39 4.11 2.68 -22.75
CA MET A 39 4.59 3.13 -24.06
C MET A 39 3.76 2.54 -25.20
N GLN A 40 3.37 1.26 -25.09
CA GLN A 40 2.46 0.61 -26.04
C GLN A 40 1.10 1.30 -26.05
N ALA A 41 0.53 1.59 -24.88
CA ALA A 41 -0.76 2.26 -24.77
C ALA A 41 -0.72 3.68 -25.39
N LEU A 42 0.37 4.42 -25.22
CA LEU A 42 0.57 5.71 -25.90
C LEU A 42 0.70 5.55 -27.42
N ALA A 43 1.38 4.51 -27.89
CA ALA A 43 1.49 4.24 -29.32
C ALA A 43 0.12 3.94 -29.95
N ASP A 44 -0.68 3.13 -29.27
CA ASP A 44 -2.07 2.81 -29.65
C ASP A 44 -2.97 4.05 -29.64
N HIS A 45 -2.81 4.91 -28.62
CA HIS A 45 -3.48 6.21 -28.55
C HIS A 45 -3.11 7.10 -29.75
N CYS A 46 -1.81 7.23 -30.07
CA CYS A 46 -1.34 7.98 -31.25
C CYS A 46 -1.88 7.45 -32.59
N ARG A 47 -2.27 6.17 -32.66
CA ARG A 47 -2.93 5.57 -33.83
C ARG A 47 -4.46 5.71 -33.82
N GLY A 48 -5.05 6.11 -32.71
CA GLY A 48 -6.49 6.25 -32.53
C GLY A 48 -7.21 4.94 -32.20
N HIS A 49 -6.53 3.97 -31.58
CA HIS A 49 -7.14 2.74 -31.08
C HIS A 49 -7.91 2.99 -29.76
N GLY A 50 -9.22 2.75 -29.74
CA GLY A 50 -10.15 3.21 -28.69
C GLY A 50 -10.27 2.37 -27.40
N SER A 51 -9.18 1.85 -26.81
CA SER A 51 -9.21 1.07 -25.55
C SER A 51 -8.43 1.71 -24.38
N GLU A 52 -8.26 3.03 -24.43
CA GLU A 52 -7.40 3.81 -23.53
C GLU A 52 -7.79 3.74 -22.05
N HIS A 53 -9.10 3.69 -21.77
CA HIS A 53 -9.61 3.65 -20.39
C HIS A 53 -9.23 2.34 -19.69
N ASP A 54 -9.46 1.19 -20.34
CA ASP A 54 -9.11 -0.13 -19.79
C ASP A 54 -7.59 -0.32 -19.64
N ALA A 55 -6.80 0.29 -20.52
CA ALA A 55 -5.34 0.30 -20.41
C ALA A 55 -4.88 1.12 -19.19
N ALA A 56 -5.42 2.34 -19.01
CA ALA A 56 -5.08 3.20 -17.88
C ALA A 56 -5.41 2.55 -16.53
N TYR A 57 -6.55 1.87 -16.40
CA TYR A 57 -6.91 1.18 -15.15
C TYR A 57 -5.98 0.01 -14.85
N ARG A 58 -5.65 -0.81 -15.86
CA ARG A 58 -4.69 -1.92 -15.71
C ARG A 58 -3.32 -1.43 -15.26
N LEU A 59 -2.78 -0.42 -15.93
CA LEU A 59 -1.50 0.19 -15.59
C LEU A 59 -1.52 0.77 -14.17
N LEU A 60 -2.60 1.43 -13.77
CA LEU A 60 -2.73 2.00 -12.43
C LEU A 60 -2.77 0.91 -11.34
N SER A 61 -3.48 -0.19 -11.58
CA SER A 61 -3.48 -1.39 -10.73
C SER A 61 -2.06 -1.99 -10.61
N ASP A 62 -1.34 -2.11 -11.73
CA ASP A 62 0.01 -2.67 -11.73
C ASP A 62 1.00 -1.78 -10.97
N MET A 63 0.91 -0.46 -11.14
CA MET A 63 1.67 0.52 -10.37
C MET A 63 1.36 0.44 -8.88
N ALA A 64 0.07 0.29 -8.52
CA ALA A 64 -0.36 0.15 -7.13
C ALA A 64 0.17 -1.13 -6.48
N MET A 65 0.24 -2.22 -7.25
CA MET A 65 0.82 -3.47 -6.79
C MET A 65 2.36 -3.41 -6.68
N ILE A 66 3.05 -2.67 -7.55
CA ILE A 66 4.49 -2.39 -7.40
C ILE A 66 4.72 -1.59 -6.10
N GLU A 67 3.95 -0.54 -5.86
CA GLU A 67 4.11 0.30 -4.65
C GLU A 67 4.00 -0.51 -3.35
N GLU A 68 3.08 -1.47 -3.29
CA GLU A 68 2.95 -2.39 -2.16
C GLU A 68 4.20 -3.27 -1.94
N ILE A 69 4.82 -3.74 -3.03
CA ILE A 69 6.07 -4.51 -2.96
C ILE A 69 7.21 -3.63 -2.47
N LEU A 70 7.27 -2.36 -2.89
CA LEU A 70 8.30 -1.41 -2.47
C LEU A 70 8.27 -1.16 -0.96
N ASP A 71 7.09 -1.13 -0.34
CA ASP A 71 6.93 -0.99 1.11
C ASP A 71 7.56 -2.17 1.87
N GLN A 72 7.42 -3.39 1.36
CA GLN A 72 8.02 -4.59 1.96
C GLN A 72 9.53 -4.67 1.69
N HIS A 73 9.96 -4.34 0.47
CA HIS A 73 11.35 -4.46 0.04
C HIS A 73 12.29 -3.48 0.77
N GLY A 74 11.82 -2.26 1.05
CA GLY A 74 12.60 -1.23 1.77
C GLY A 74 12.90 -1.54 3.24
N ALA A 75 12.32 -2.59 3.83
CA ALA A 75 12.51 -2.92 5.24
C ALA A 75 13.87 -3.59 5.55
N GLY A 76 14.53 -4.21 4.56
CA GLY A 76 15.66 -5.13 4.80
C GLY A 76 17.07 -4.53 4.74
N SER A 77 17.34 -3.50 3.94
CA SER A 77 18.70 -2.92 3.80
C SER A 77 18.70 -1.47 3.32
N LEU A 78 19.81 -0.74 3.53
CA LEU A 78 19.97 0.63 3.04
C LEU A 78 19.95 0.70 1.50
N ARG A 79 20.50 -0.30 0.80
CA ARG A 79 20.45 -0.41 -0.67
C ARG A 79 19.01 -0.57 -1.15
N ALA A 80 18.26 -1.49 -0.55
CA ALA A 80 16.84 -1.71 -0.89
C ALA A 80 15.97 -0.47 -0.62
N ARG A 81 16.27 0.32 0.43
CA ARG A 81 15.61 1.62 0.67
C ARG A 81 15.88 2.64 -0.42
N ARG A 82 17.12 2.70 -0.92
CA ARG A 82 17.49 3.59 -2.03
C ARG A 82 16.77 3.18 -3.31
N GLU A 83 16.83 1.90 -3.66
CA GLU A 83 16.15 1.34 -4.83
C GLU A 83 14.64 1.63 -4.80
N ALA A 84 13.97 1.33 -3.67
CA ALA A 84 12.54 1.59 -3.52
C ALA A 84 12.19 3.08 -3.64
N ARG A 85 13.06 3.98 -3.16
CA ARG A 85 12.90 5.42 -3.32
C ARG A 85 13.04 5.87 -4.77
N GLN A 86 14.00 5.33 -5.52
CA GLN A 86 14.18 5.66 -6.93
C GLN A 86 12.98 5.17 -7.76
N THR A 87 12.52 3.94 -7.52
CA THR A 87 11.33 3.40 -8.19
C THR A 87 10.08 4.22 -7.91
N ARG A 88 9.88 4.71 -6.67
CA ARG A 88 8.76 5.62 -6.35
C ARG A 88 8.79 6.92 -7.14
N LEU A 89 9.96 7.50 -7.31
CA LEU A 89 10.13 8.73 -8.07
C LEU A 89 9.86 8.49 -9.56
N LEU A 90 10.25 7.32 -10.09
CA LEU A 90 9.91 6.89 -11.45
C LEU A 90 8.40 6.69 -11.62
N LEU A 91 7.75 5.95 -10.72
CA LEU A 91 6.28 5.79 -10.73
C LEU A 91 5.55 7.15 -10.65
N GLY A 92 6.10 8.11 -9.90
CA GLY A 92 5.54 9.45 -9.78
C GLY A 92 5.53 10.23 -11.10
N VAL A 93 6.53 10.06 -11.96
CA VAL A 93 6.56 10.72 -13.29
C VAL A 93 5.78 9.95 -14.36
N THR A 94 5.44 8.67 -14.09
CA THR A 94 4.55 7.85 -14.94
C THR A 94 3.08 8.30 -14.85
N ILE A 95 2.62 8.78 -13.68
CA ILE A 95 1.20 9.16 -13.47
C ILE A 95 0.71 10.28 -14.41
N PRO A 96 1.44 11.38 -14.63
CA PRO A 96 1.05 12.38 -15.64
C PRO A 96 0.84 11.81 -17.04
N VAL A 97 1.66 10.82 -17.44
CA VAL A 97 1.56 10.15 -18.73
C VAL A 97 0.26 9.34 -18.82
N LEU A 98 -0.07 8.64 -17.73
CA LEU A 98 -1.33 7.90 -17.60
C LEU A 98 -2.55 8.82 -17.62
N LEU A 99 -2.46 9.99 -16.98
CA LEU A 99 -3.51 11.01 -17.04
C LEU A 99 -3.74 11.55 -18.46
N ARG A 100 -2.66 11.75 -19.23
CA ARG A 100 -2.74 12.17 -20.63
C ARG A 100 -3.46 11.13 -21.48
N LEU A 101 -3.15 9.85 -21.31
CA LEU A 101 -3.79 8.74 -22.03
C LEU A 101 -5.33 8.75 -21.92
N ARG A 102 -5.88 9.31 -20.84
CA ARG A 102 -7.33 9.39 -20.61
C ARG A 102 -8.00 10.66 -21.18
N GLY A 103 -7.21 11.67 -21.51
CA GLY A 103 -7.65 13.05 -21.41
C GLY A 103 -7.85 13.81 -22.72
N ASP A 104 -7.08 13.49 -23.75
CA ASP A 104 -6.94 14.33 -24.94
C ASP A 104 -7.35 13.59 -26.22
N ALA A 105 -7.77 14.34 -27.23
CA ALA A 105 -7.89 13.77 -28.57
C ALA A 105 -6.48 13.36 -29.05
N PRO A 106 -6.33 12.18 -29.66
CA PRO A 106 -5.01 11.68 -29.99
C PRO A 106 -4.30 12.61 -30.96
N GLU A 107 -3.08 13.03 -30.61
CA GLU A 107 -2.13 13.64 -31.54
C GLU A 107 -1.72 12.56 -32.54
N ARG A 108 -2.49 12.44 -33.63
CA ARG A 108 -2.30 11.38 -34.63
C ARG A 108 -0.96 11.56 -35.33
N SER A 109 0.00 10.71 -34.98
CA SER A 109 1.34 10.70 -35.58
C SER A 109 1.88 9.27 -35.65
N GLY A 110 1.97 8.74 -36.87
CA GLY A 110 2.51 7.40 -37.12
C GLY A 110 3.98 7.27 -36.70
N ALA A 111 4.78 8.30 -36.98
CA ALA A 111 6.19 8.33 -36.59
C ALA A 111 6.39 8.32 -35.07
N CYS A 112 5.52 9.01 -34.31
CA CYS A 112 5.56 8.96 -32.85
C CYS A 112 5.15 7.59 -32.33
N ALA A 113 4.11 6.98 -32.91
CA ALA A 113 3.66 5.65 -32.52
C ALA A 113 4.77 4.59 -32.73
N GLU A 114 5.48 4.62 -33.85
CA GLU A 114 6.59 3.69 -34.11
C GLU A 114 7.73 3.84 -33.10
N GLN A 115 8.12 5.07 -32.74
CA GLN A 115 9.16 5.30 -31.74
C GLN A 115 8.73 4.87 -30.34
N LEU A 116 7.45 5.07 -29.98
CA LEU A 116 6.90 4.58 -28.71
C LEU A 116 6.87 3.04 -28.65
N GLU A 117 6.57 2.36 -29.75
CA GLU A 117 6.68 0.89 -29.82
C GLU A 117 8.12 0.40 -29.70
N GLN A 118 9.07 1.09 -30.35
CA GLN A 118 10.49 0.81 -30.18
C GLN A 118 10.92 0.95 -28.72
N ALA A 119 10.42 1.99 -28.02
CA ALA A 119 10.66 2.15 -26.59
C ALA A 119 10.05 0.99 -25.76
N ALA A 120 8.83 0.56 -26.09
CA ALA A 120 8.17 -0.57 -25.43
C ALA A 120 8.96 -1.89 -25.62
N ILE A 121 9.44 -2.15 -26.84
CA ILE A 121 10.24 -3.34 -27.17
C ILE A 121 11.56 -3.31 -26.38
N ALA A 122 12.26 -2.17 -26.37
CA ALA A 122 13.52 -1.99 -25.66
C ALA A 122 13.37 -2.21 -24.14
N LEU A 123 12.28 -1.72 -23.53
CA LEU A 123 11.98 -1.97 -22.12
C LEU A 123 11.76 -3.46 -21.82
N ARG A 124 11.03 -4.17 -22.70
CA ARG A 124 10.78 -5.62 -22.59
C ARG A 124 12.05 -6.44 -22.79
N SER A 125 12.94 -6.05 -23.69
CA SER A 125 14.24 -6.71 -23.89
C SER A 125 15.25 -6.41 -22.77
N GLY A 126 14.98 -5.42 -21.92
CA GLY A 126 15.87 -5.04 -20.82
C GLY A 126 16.95 -4.05 -21.19
N ASP A 127 16.71 -3.26 -22.24
CA ASP A 127 17.56 -2.15 -22.67
C ASP A 127 16.83 -0.81 -22.44
N PRO A 128 16.87 -0.28 -21.20
CA PRO A 128 16.21 0.98 -20.89
C PRO A 128 16.90 2.19 -21.57
N ALA A 129 18.20 2.08 -21.92
CA ALA A 129 18.93 3.12 -22.62
C ALA A 129 18.41 3.30 -24.05
N ALA A 130 18.22 2.20 -24.79
CA ALA A 130 17.57 2.24 -26.10
C ALA A 130 16.12 2.76 -26.01
N ALA A 131 15.42 2.45 -24.92
CA ALA A 131 14.08 3.00 -24.69
C ALA A 131 14.11 4.53 -24.47
N ARG A 132 15.07 5.03 -23.69
CA ARG A 132 15.27 6.48 -23.49
C ARG A 132 15.57 7.19 -24.80
N GLU A 133 16.45 6.64 -25.63
CA GLU A 133 16.75 7.22 -26.94
C GLU A 133 15.50 7.28 -27.84
N ALA A 134 14.69 6.23 -27.85
CA ALA A 134 13.44 6.23 -28.60
C ALA A 134 12.45 7.29 -28.07
N MET A 135 12.35 7.49 -26.76
CA MET A 135 11.57 8.58 -26.17
C MET A 135 12.13 9.95 -26.57
N GLU A 136 13.45 10.15 -26.57
CA GLU A 136 14.09 11.41 -26.99
C GLU A 136 13.82 11.75 -28.45
N ARG A 137 13.75 10.74 -29.34
CA ARG A 137 13.33 10.94 -30.74
C ARG A 137 11.89 11.42 -30.84
N VAL A 138 10.98 10.95 -29.98
CA VAL A 138 9.59 11.48 -29.91
C VAL A 138 9.59 12.94 -29.44
N LEU A 139 10.37 13.27 -28.41
CA LEU A 139 10.49 14.63 -27.89
C LEU A 139 11.00 15.61 -28.97
N ALA A 140 11.96 15.17 -29.79
CA ALA A 140 12.48 15.94 -30.91
C ALA A 140 11.47 16.10 -32.06
N ALA A 141 10.60 15.10 -32.29
CA ALA A 141 9.60 15.12 -33.35
C ALA A 141 8.40 16.03 -33.02
N VAL A 142 8.08 16.23 -31.75
CA VAL A 142 6.90 17.02 -31.33
C VAL A 142 7.27 18.07 -30.27
N PRO A 143 8.16 19.03 -30.59
CA PRO A 143 8.62 20.03 -29.64
C PRO A 143 7.46 20.91 -29.17
N GLY A 144 7.34 21.08 -27.85
CA GLY A 144 6.31 21.94 -27.24
C GLY A 144 4.91 21.31 -27.19
N SER A 145 4.73 20.05 -27.60
CA SER A 145 3.48 19.33 -27.35
C SER A 145 3.31 18.99 -25.87
N ASP A 146 2.06 18.79 -25.48
CA ASP A 146 1.71 18.24 -24.17
C ASP A 146 2.30 16.83 -23.96
N LEU A 147 2.46 16.04 -25.04
CA LEU A 147 3.15 14.75 -24.99
C LEU A 147 4.61 14.93 -24.59
N ALA A 148 5.31 15.89 -25.19
CA ALA A 148 6.70 16.15 -24.86
C ALA A 148 6.87 16.67 -23.42
N ALA A 149 5.94 17.49 -22.93
CA ALA A 149 5.95 17.99 -21.56
C ALA A 149 5.85 16.88 -20.50
N VAL A 150 5.19 15.78 -20.84
CA VAL A 150 4.93 14.66 -19.94
C VAL A 150 5.94 13.51 -20.12
N LEU A 151 6.37 13.24 -21.35
CA LEU A 151 7.36 12.20 -21.67
C LEU A 151 8.79 12.62 -21.31
N GLY A 152 9.12 13.90 -21.38
CA GLY A 152 10.46 14.42 -21.07
C GLY A 152 10.92 14.11 -19.64
N PRO A 153 10.12 14.42 -18.61
CA PRO A 153 10.42 14.02 -17.23
C PRO A 153 10.56 12.51 -17.05
N LEU A 154 9.80 11.69 -17.80
CA LEU A 154 9.90 10.24 -17.73
C LEU A 154 11.23 9.75 -18.32
N ALA A 155 11.62 10.22 -19.50
CA ALA A 155 12.86 9.85 -20.16
C ALA A 155 14.10 10.23 -19.33
N ALA A 156 14.12 11.45 -18.77
CA ALA A 156 15.19 11.89 -17.88
C ALA A 156 15.30 11.01 -16.64
N ARG A 157 14.16 10.62 -16.06
CA ARG A 157 14.14 9.79 -14.84
C ARG A 157 14.51 8.34 -15.10
N LEU A 158 14.18 7.81 -16.28
CA LEU A 158 14.62 6.50 -16.70
C LEU A 158 16.15 6.43 -16.77
N GLY A 159 16.81 7.45 -17.32
CA GLY A 159 18.27 7.54 -17.35
C GLY A 159 18.91 7.64 -15.96
N ASP A 160 18.32 8.41 -15.04
CA ASP A 160 18.78 8.43 -13.64
C ASP A 160 18.67 7.07 -12.96
N TRP A 161 17.59 6.33 -13.25
CA TRP A 161 17.34 5.00 -12.68
C TRP A 161 18.36 3.97 -13.18
N GLU A 162 18.92 4.15 -14.38
CA GLU A 162 20.00 3.33 -14.94
C GLU A 162 21.37 3.61 -14.31
N CYS A 163 21.77 4.88 -14.22
CA CYS A 163 23.13 5.23 -13.79
C CYS A 163 23.38 4.99 -12.29
N GLU A 164 22.34 5.04 -11.45
CA GLU A 164 22.50 5.16 -10.00
C GLU A 164 22.62 3.82 -9.24
N GLU A 165 22.76 2.69 -9.96
CA GLU A 165 23.35 1.48 -9.35
C GLU A 165 24.79 1.73 -8.83
N THR A 166 25.44 2.84 -9.23
CA THR A 166 26.87 3.09 -8.98
C THR A 166 27.25 4.37 -8.22
N ALA A 167 26.36 5.37 -8.00
CA ALA A 167 26.77 6.67 -7.46
C ALA A 167 25.97 7.18 -6.23
N PRO A 168 26.62 7.75 -5.19
CA PRO A 168 25.94 8.44 -4.09
C PRO A 168 25.61 9.89 -4.47
N ARG A 169 24.33 10.29 -4.44
CA ARG A 169 23.91 11.69 -4.60
C ARG A 169 23.71 12.43 -3.28
N ASP A 170 24.11 13.70 -3.29
CA ASP A 170 23.85 14.70 -2.25
C ASP A 170 22.39 15.20 -2.27
N ALA A 171 21.88 15.49 -1.07
CA ALA A 171 20.55 15.99 -0.70
C ALA A 171 19.33 15.10 -1.06
N PRO A 172 18.60 14.58 -0.05
CA PRO A 172 17.45 13.74 -0.31
C PRO A 172 16.23 14.53 -0.84
N GLU A 173 15.92 14.38 -2.14
CA GLU A 173 14.59 14.67 -2.69
C GLU A 173 13.45 14.02 -1.85
N PRO A 174 12.48 14.79 -1.33
CA PRO A 174 11.54 14.29 -0.33
C PRO A 174 10.54 13.30 -0.93
N VAL A 175 10.60 12.04 -0.50
CA VAL A 175 9.52 11.06 -0.74
C VAL A 175 8.46 11.26 0.34
N ALA A 176 7.32 11.83 -0.04
CA ALA A 176 6.19 12.02 0.85
C ALA A 176 5.39 10.72 1.01
N LEU A 177 5.84 9.85 1.92
CA LEU A 177 5.13 8.62 2.29
C LEU A 177 3.86 8.94 3.10
N HIS A 178 2.78 8.22 2.82
CA HIS A 178 1.56 8.34 3.60
C HIS A 178 1.75 7.66 4.96
N ARG A 179 1.65 8.47 6.01
CA ARG A 179 1.64 8.01 7.40
C ARG A 179 0.21 8.01 7.90
N ASP A 180 -0.31 6.82 8.20
CA ASP A 180 -1.66 6.66 8.77
C ASP A 180 -1.63 6.89 10.28
N TRP A 181 -1.55 8.17 10.66
CA TRP A 181 -1.55 8.59 12.07
C TRP A 181 -2.87 8.27 12.78
N ILE A 182 -3.99 8.24 12.05
CA ILE A 182 -5.29 7.92 12.60
C ILE A 182 -5.32 6.44 12.99
N GLY A 183 -4.96 5.56 12.06
CA GLY A 183 -4.83 4.13 12.32
C GLY A 183 -3.83 3.82 13.44
N ALA A 184 -2.69 4.53 13.48
CA ALA A 184 -1.70 4.39 14.54
C ALA A 184 -2.28 4.77 15.93
N ARG A 185 -3.00 5.88 16.02
CA ARG A 185 -3.67 6.31 17.27
C ARG A 185 -4.76 5.32 17.69
N GLU A 186 -5.59 4.88 16.76
CA GLU A 186 -6.65 3.88 17.04
C GLU A 186 -6.04 2.56 17.53
N ALA A 187 -4.95 2.10 16.90
CA ALA A 187 -4.23 0.91 17.34
C ALA A 187 -3.59 1.08 18.73
N MET A 188 -2.96 2.23 19.00
CA MET A 188 -2.38 2.56 20.30
C MET A 188 -3.45 2.56 21.40
N LEU A 189 -4.55 3.28 21.20
CA LEU A 189 -5.64 3.37 22.18
C LEU A 189 -6.26 2.00 22.45
N ARG A 190 -6.51 1.19 21.41
CA ARG A 190 -7.00 -0.18 21.55
C ARG A 190 -6.03 -1.06 22.34
N ALA A 191 -4.74 -1.04 21.99
CA ALA A 191 -3.74 -1.83 22.68
C ALA A 191 -3.61 -1.43 24.15
N MET A 192 -3.51 -0.12 24.41
CA MET A 192 -3.39 0.44 25.76
C MET A 192 -4.61 0.13 26.62
N ALA A 193 -5.82 0.33 26.10
CA ALA A 193 -7.05 0.04 26.84
C ALA A 193 -7.19 -1.46 27.14
N THR A 194 -6.96 -2.31 26.14
CA THR A 194 -7.14 -3.77 26.31
C THR A 194 -6.09 -4.35 27.25
N ILE A 195 -4.80 -4.04 27.06
CA ILE A 195 -3.73 -4.51 27.94
C ILE A 195 -3.90 -3.91 29.35
N GLY A 196 -4.27 -2.64 29.47
CA GLY A 196 -4.49 -1.99 30.76
C GLY A 196 -5.60 -2.66 31.58
N VAL A 197 -6.76 -2.95 30.96
CA VAL A 197 -7.89 -3.61 31.63
C VAL A 197 -7.54 -5.02 32.07
N PHE A 198 -7.01 -5.85 31.17
CA PHE A 198 -6.67 -7.24 31.51
C PHE A 198 -5.43 -7.35 32.41
N GLY A 199 -4.52 -6.38 32.34
CA GLY A 199 -3.39 -6.25 33.25
C GLY A 199 -3.83 -5.88 34.67
N ALA A 200 -4.75 -4.93 34.81
CA ALA A 200 -5.34 -4.59 36.11
C ALA A 200 -6.13 -5.77 36.70
N LEU A 201 -6.90 -6.48 35.88
CA LEU A 201 -7.61 -7.69 36.29
C LEU A 201 -6.64 -8.76 36.80
N TRP A 202 -5.53 -8.97 36.10
CA TRP A 202 -4.49 -9.92 36.53
C TRP A 202 -3.87 -9.51 37.87
N LEU A 203 -3.57 -8.22 38.05
CA LEU A 203 -2.98 -7.70 39.27
C LEU A 203 -3.90 -7.90 40.48
N VAL A 204 -5.21 -7.69 40.31
CA VAL A 204 -6.21 -7.86 41.37
C VAL A 204 -6.48 -9.34 41.68
N THR A 205 -6.55 -10.18 40.64
CA THR A 205 -6.90 -11.61 40.81
C THR A 205 -5.73 -12.49 41.23
N GLY A 206 -4.48 -12.04 40.99
CA GLY A 206 -3.29 -12.87 41.22
C GLY A 206 -3.26 -14.14 40.37
N TRP A 207 -3.99 -14.17 39.25
CA TRP A 207 -4.21 -15.39 38.47
C TRP A 207 -2.89 -15.95 37.91
N SER A 208 -2.52 -17.17 38.28
CA SER A 208 -1.24 -17.79 37.91
C SER A 208 -0.98 -17.86 36.41
N ALA A 209 -2.02 -18.01 35.59
CA ALA A 209 -1.91 -18.12 34.14
C ALA A 209 -2.13 -16.80 33.37
N GLY A 210 -2.39 -15.69 34.09
CA GLY A 210 -2.65 -14.38 33.48
C GLY A 210 -1.47 -13.84 32.65
N ALA A 211 -0.24 -14.20 33.01
CA ALA A 211 0.95 -13.85 32.23
C ALA A 211 0.92 -14.41 30.80
N TYR A 212 0.45 -15.65 30.61
CA TYR A 212 0.35 -16.27 29.28
C TYR A 212 -0.72 -15.60 28.43
N MET A 213 -1.86 -15.24 29.04
CA MET A 213 -2.92 -14.49 28.37
C MET A 213 -2.41 -13.13 27.92
N LEU A 214 -1.75 -12.35 28.79
CA LEU A 214 -1.23 -11.03 28.44
C LEU A 214 -0.11 -11.09 27.40
N LEU A 215 0.77 -12.10 27.47
CA LEU A 215 1.78 -12.34 26.46
C LEU A 215 1.13 -12.59 25.10
N GLY A 216 0.17 -13.52 25.02
CA GLY A 216 -0.59 -13.78 23.80
C GLY A 216 -1.31 -12.54 23.30
N LEU A 217 -2.00 -11.83 24.20
CA LEU A 217 -2.77 -10.63 23.87
C LEU A 217 -1.88 -9.51 23.31
N SER A 218 -0.68 -9.33 23.85
CA SER A 218 0.29 -8.34 23.36
C SER A 218 0.72 -8.62 21.91
N VAL A 219 0.97 -9.89 21.58
CA VAL A 219 1.34 -10.32 20.22
C VAL A 219 0.14 -10.14 19.28
N MET A 220 -1.05 -10.54 19.70
CA MET A 220 -2.28 -10.42 18.91
C MET A 220 -2.65 -8.96 18.61
N LEU A 221 -2.45 -8.04 19.56
CA LEU A 221 -2.76 -6.62 19.39
C LEU A 221 -1.70 -5.86 18.60
N SER A 222 -0.44 -6.27 18.67
CA SER A 222 0.66 -5.61 17.96
C SER A 222 0.78 -6.11 16.52
N MET A 223 1.05 -7.40 16.34
CA MET A 223 1.34 -8.00 15.02
C MET A 223 0.15 -7.89 14.07
N PHE A 224 -1.08 -8.08 14.55
CA PHE A 224 -2.25 -8.11 13.69
C PHE A 224 -2.86 -6.73 13.43
N SER A 225 -2.35 -5.67 14.07
CA SER A 225 -2.87 -4.31 13.88
C SER A 225 -2.68 -3.80 12.44
N THR A 226 -1.66 -4.31 11.76
CA THR A 226 -1.28 -3.97 10.38
C THR A 226 -2.09 -4.73 9.34
N PHE A 227 -2.81 -5.79 9.72
CA PHE A 227 -3.61 -6.57 8.79
C PHE A 227 -4.87 -5.80 8.36
N ASP A 228 -5.38 -6.13 7.16
CA ASP A 228 -6.56 -5.47 6.60
C ASP A 228 -7.87 -5.88 7.28
N SER A 229 -7.94 -7.12 7.79
CA SER A 229 -9.09 -7.63 8.53
C SER A 229 -8.68 -8.45 9.76
N PRO A 230 -8.19 -7.77 10.83
CA PRO A 230 -7.68 -8.45 12.02
C PRO A 230 -8.71 -9.39 12.66
N THR A 231 -9.98 -9.00 12.67
CA THR A 231 -11.07 -9.82 13.24
C THR A 231 -11.24 -11.17 12.54
N THR A 232 -11.10 -11.21 11.21
CA THR A 232 -11.21 -12.47 10.44
C THR A 232 -10.02 -13.35 10.74
N MET A 233 -8.83 -12.74 10.80
CA MET A 233 -7.61 -13.47 11.13
C MET A 233 -7.62 -14.02 12.56
N MET A 234 -8.13 -13.26 13.53
CA MET A 234 -8.26 -13.73 14.92
C MET A 234 -9.14 -14.96 15.06
N ARG A 235 -10.18 -15.13 14.23
CA ARG A 235 -10.99 -16.36 14.22
C ARG A 235 -10.17 -17.56 13.81
N SER A 236 -9.35 -17.39 12.78
CA SER A 236 -8.46 -18.43 12.29
C SER A 236 -7.36 -18.77 13.29
N VAL A 237 -6.77 -17.75 13.92
CA VAL A 237 -5.80 -17.90 15.02
C VAL A 237 -6.43 -18.64 16.20
N PHE A 238 -7.65 -18.27 16.61
CA PHE A 238 -8.35 -18.95 17.71
C PHE A 238 -8.50 -20.46 17.45
N VAL A 239 -8.86 -20.85 16.23
CA VAL A 239 -8.95 -22.27 15.84
C VAL A 239 -7.57 -22.94 15.89
N GLY A 240 -6.55 -22.32 15.32
CA GLY A 240 -5.19 -22.88 15.29
C GLY A 240 -4.57 -23.01 16.67
N GLN A 241 -4.72 -22.00 17.53
CA GLN A 241 -4.29 -22.04 18.92
C GLN A 241 -5.05 -23.11 19.72
N SER A 242 -6.36 -23.26 19.51
CA SER A 242 -7.15 -24.31 20.17
C SER A 242 -6.63 -25.70 19.79
N LEU A 243 -6.36 -25.93 18.50
CA LEU A 243 -5.73 -27.18 18.03
C LEU A 243 -4.33 -27.36 18.61
N GLY A 244 -3.55 -26.29 18.72
CA GLY A 244 -2.20 -26.31 19.32
C GLY A 244 -2.22 -26.68 20.80
N VAL A 245 -3.17 -26.14 21.58
CA VAL A 245 -3.39 -26.52 22.98
C VAL A 245 -3.78 -27.99 23.10
N ILE A 246 -4.69 -28.48 22.25
CA ILE A 246 -5.09 -29.89 22.24
C ILE A 246 -3.88 -30.79 21.92
N GLY A 247 -3.11 -30.43 20.89
CA GLY A 247 -1.88 -31.13 20.53
C GLY A 247 -0.84 -31.11 21.66
N ALA A 248 -0.73 -29.99 22.39
CA ALA A 248 0.19 -29.84 23.50
C ALA A 248 -0.18 -30.71 24.69
N LEU A 249 -1.46 -30.72 25.05
CA LEU A 249 -1.99 -31.56 26.13
C LEU A 249 -1.84 -33.04 25.78
N ALA A 250 -2.14 -33.43 24.54
CA ALA A 250 -1.96 -34.80 24.06
C ALA A 250 -0.49 -35.23 24.10
N CYS A 251 0.43 -34.40 23.61
CA CYS A 251 1.85 -34.71 23.64
C CYS A 251 2.36 -34.81 25.09
N ARG A 252 2.07 -33.82 25.92
CA ARG A 252 2.58 -33.74 27.30
C ARG A 252 2.03 -34.83 28.22
N TRP A 253 0.77 -35.23 28.07
CA TRP A 253 0.10 -36.15 29.00
C TRP A 253 -0.19 -37.54 28.45
N LEU A 254 -0.12 -37.76 27.13
CA LEU A 254 -0.27 -39.09 26.52
C LEU A 254 1.05 -39.63 25.98
N ALA A 255 1.88 -38.78 25.34
CA ALA A 255 3.12 -39.23 24.71
C ALA A 255 4.31 -39.19 25.66
N TRP A 256 4.58 -38.07 26.33
CA TRP A 256 5.76 -37.91 27.21
C TRP A 256 5.83 -38.87 28.40
N PRO A 257 4.74 -39.37 29.00
CA PRO A 257 4.84 -40.43 30.00
C PRO A 257 5.44 -41.74 29.47
N MET A 258 5.44 -41.94 28.15
CA MET A 258 6.07 -43.10 27.49
C MET A 258 7.55 -42.87 27.16
N ALA A 259 8.07 -41.66 27.34
CA ALA A 259 9.48 -41.37 27.14
C ALA A 259 10.26 -41.94 28.33
N GLU A 260 11.38 -42.62 28.07
CA GLU A 260 12.32 -43.07 29.11
C GLU A 260 13.59 -42.20 29.16
N THR A 261 13.81 -41.38 28.13
CA THR A 261 15.00 -40.53 27.96
C THR A 261 14.63 -39.14 27.44
N GLU A 262 15.50 -38.16 27.64
CA GLU A 262 15.34 -36.81 27.07
C GLU A 262 15.21 -36.83 25.54
N ALA A 263 16.02 -37.66 24.88
CA ALA A 263 15.93 -37.86 23.42
C ALA A 263 14.60 -38.48 23.00
N GLY A 264 14.08 -39.43 23.77
CA GLY A 264 12.74 -40.01 23.57
C GLY A 264 11.64 -38.96 23.67
N MET A 265 11.72 -38.04 24.63
CA MET A 265 10.76 -36.94 24.80
C MET A 265 10.75 -35.98 23.58
N ILE A 266 11.93 -35.69 23.03
CA ILE A 266 12.07 -34.91 21.78
C ILE A 266 11.47 -35.68 20.60
N ALA A 267 11.81 -36.96 20.45
CA ALA A 267 11.31 -37.80 19.36
C ALA A 267 9.77 -37.91 19.38
N LEU A 268 9.18 -38.08 20.56
CA LEU A 268 7.73 -38.13 20.74
C LEU A 268 7.01 -36.80 20.50
N THR A 269 7.75 -35.68 20.50
CA THR A 269 7.22 -34.35 20.16
C THR A 269 7.11 -34.14 18.65
N MET A 270 8.02 -34.73 17.87
CA MET A 270 8.08 -34.58 16.40
C MET A 270 6.77 -34.86 15.66
N PRO A 271 6.01 -35.96 15.91
CA PRO A 271 4.75 -36.20 15.20
C PRO A 271 3.73 -35.07 15.41
N PHE A 272 3.69 -34.46 16.59
CA PHE A 272 2.78 -33.35 16.89
C PHE A 272 3.19 -32.05 16.17
N ILE A 273 4.50 -31.79 16.01
CA ILE A 273 5.01 -30.65 15.22
C ILE A 273 4.75 -30.88 13.73
N LEU A 274 4.98 -32.10 13.23
CA LEU A 274 4.75 -32.48 11.83
C LEU A 274 3.28 -32.39 11.43
N LEU A 275 2.36 -32.65 12.37
CA LEU A 275 0.93 -32.40 12.15
C LEU A 275 0.66 -30.94 11.77
N GLY A 276 1.35 -30.00 12.41
CA GLY A 276 1.27 -28.58 12.05
C GLY A 276 1.73 -28.30 10.62
N ALA A 277 2.85 -28.92 10.20
CA ALA A 277 3.34 -28.81 8.83
C ALA A 277 2.34 -29.39 7.81
N LEU A 278 1.71 -30.52 8.12
CA LEU A 278 0.68 -31.12 7.27
C LEU A 278 -0.54 -30.18 7.12
N LEU A 279 -0.99 -29.56 8.22
CA LEU A 279 -2.10 -28.61 8.19
C LEU A 279 -1.76 -27.35 7.37
N VAL A 280 -0.52 -26.89 7.38
CA VAL A 280 -0.03 -25.79 6.52
C VAL A 280 0.16 -26.25 5.07
N GLY A 281 0.41 -27.54 4.81
CA GLY A 281 0.57 -28.06 3.45
C GLY A 281 -0.71 -28.02 2.60
N HIS A 282 -1.89 -27.91 3.21
CA HIS A 282 -3.16 -27.99 2.50
C HIS A 282 -3.91 -26.65 2.44
N ARG A 283 -4.27 -26.19 1.23
CA ARG A 283 -4.88 -24.88 0.95
C ARG A 283 -6.08 -24.52 1.84
N ARG A 284 -6.91 -25.50 2.21
CA ARG A 284 -8.11 -25.26 3.05
C ARG A 284 -7.78 -25.09 4.54
N THR A 285 -6.67 -25.64 4.99
CA THR A 285 -6.29 -25.69 6.42
C THR A 285 -5.22 -24.67 6.78
N VAL A 286 -4.44 -24.16 5.81
CA VAL A 286 -3.41 -23.11 6.01
C VAL A 286 -3.87 -21.97 6.91
N THR A 287 -5.03 -21.39 6.61
CA THR A 287 -5.52 -20.25 7.39
C THR A 287 -5.90 -20.69 8.80
N LYS A 288 -6.53 -21.87 8.95
CA LYS A 288 -7.00 -22.40 10.24
C LYS A 288 -5.89 -22.96 11.13
N SER A 289 -4.73 -23.31 10.57
CA SER A 289 -3.58 -23.83 11.30
C SER A 289 -2.64 -22.74 11.81
N PHE A 290 -2.99 -21.48 11.57
CA PHE A 290 -2.22 -20.34 12.03
C PHE A 290 -1.97 -20.42 13.54
N ASP A 291 -0.70 -20.28 13.94
CA ASP A 291 -0.24 -20.33 15.34
C ASP A 291 -0.24 -21.70 16.03
N TYR A 292 -0.63 -22.78 15.36
CA TYR A 292 -0.66 -24.13 15.94
C TYR A 292 0.69 -24.54 16.56
N ASN A 293 1.77 -24.51 15.76
CA ASN A 293 3.09 -24.94 16.22
C ASN A 293 3.67 -23.99 17.28
N MET A 294 3.36 -22.69 17.21
CA MET A 294 3.82 -21.72 18.18
C MET A 294 3.22 -21.99 19.56
N VAL A 295 1.90 -22.22 19.64
CA VAL A 295 1.22 -22.56 20.89
C VAL A 295 1.61 -23.94 21.41
N LEU A 296 1.75 -24.92 20.52
CA LEU A 296 2.24 -26.25 20.86
C LEU A 296 3.57 -26.14 21.62
N LEU A 297 4.56 -25.47 21.02
CA LEU A 297 5.89 -25.32 21.61
C LEU A 297 5.88 -24.44 22.87
N LEU A 298 5.03 -23.41 22.92
CA LEU A 298 4.88 -22.56 24.09
C LEU A 298 4.37 -23.32 25.32
N MET A 299 3.43 -24.27 25.13
CA MET A 299 2.88 -25.10 26.21
C MET A 299 3.77 -26.28 26.56
N LEU A 300 4.50 -26.86 25.61
CA LEU A 300 5.24 -28.09 25.84
C LEU A 300 6.29 -27.91 26.93
N GLN A 301 7.06 -26.82 26.95
CA GLN A 301 8.11 -26.52 27.95
C GLN A 301 8.79 -27.80 28.48
N PRO A 302 9.57 -28.50 27.63
CA PRO A 302 10.15 -29.80 27.96
C PRO A 302 11.04 -29.71 29.20
N ALA A 303 10.70 -30.51 30.22
CA ALA A 303 11.47 -30.66 31.44
C ALA A 303 11.44 -32.14 31.82
N TRP A 304 12.62 -32.70 32.11
CA TRP A 304 12.78 -34.09 32.53
C TRP A 304 13.24 -34.14 33.98
N PRO A 305 12.55 -34.86 34.89
CA PRO A 305 11.29 -35.58 34.69
C PRO A 305 10.08 -34.63 34.51
N LEU A 306 8.95 -35.16 34.02
CA LEU A 306 7.73 -34.38 33.80
C LEU A 306 7.23 -33.73 35.10
N VAL A 307 7.14 -32.40 35.12
CA VAL A 307 6.67 -31.63 36.28
C VAL A 307 5.27 -31.03 36.03
N GLY A 308 4.46 -30.88 37.08
CA GLY A 308 3.19 -30.14 37.06
C GLY A 308 1.96 -31.03 37.08
N SER A 309 0.78 -30.42 36.92
CA SER A 309 -0.51 -31.10 36.96
C SER A 309 -1.33 -30.85 35.69
N PHE A 310 -2.16 -31.81 35.31
CA PHE A 310 -3.03 -31.71 34.15
C PHE A 310 -3.94 -30.46 34.22
N GLY A 311 -4.54 -30.22 35.39
CA GLY A 311 -5.39 -29.05 35.62
C GLY A 311 -4.66 -27.72 35.37
N ASN A 312 -3.40 -27.60 35.82
CA ASN A 312 -2.60 -26.41 35.55
C ASN A 312 -2.27 -26.25 34.06
N SER A 313 -1.96 -27.34 33.35
CA SER A 313 -1.76 -27.30 31.89
C SER A 313 -3.02 -26.87 31.15
N VAL A 314 -4.20 -27.32 31.57
CA VAL A 314 -5.49 -26.89 30.99
C VAL A 314 -5.73 -25.40 31.25
N LEU A 315 -5.48 -24.90 32.47
CA LEU A 315 -5.59 -23.48 32.80
C LEU A 315 -4.68 -22.60 31.93
N ILE A 316 -3.43 -23.02 31.73
CA ILE A 316 -2.49 -22.33 30.83
C ILE A 316 -3.01 -22.34 29.40
N GLY A 317 -3.48 -23.49 28.90
CA GLY A 317 -4.05 -23.61 27.56
C GLY A 317 -5.27 -22.69 27.34
N LEU A 318 -6.21 -22.67 28.29
CA LEU A 318 -7.36 -21.76 28.25
C LEU A 318 -6.94 -20.29 28.26
N SER A 319 -5.89 -19.95 28.99
CA SER A 319 -5.35 -18.57 29.04
C SER A 319 -4.78 -18.13 27.69
N ILE A 320 -4.07 -19.04 27.01
CA ILE A 320 -3.52 -18.77 25.68
C ILE A 320 -4.67 -18.57 24.67
N VAL A 321 -5.67 -19.46 24.68
CA VAL A 321 -6.82 -19.39 23.76
C VAL A 321 -7.76 -18.22 24.05
N ALA A 322 -7.80 -17.74 25.30
CA ALA A 322 -8.53 -16.52 25.65
C ALA A 322 -7.94 -15.28 24.97
N ALA A 323 -6.62 -15.22 24.73
CA ALA A 323 -5.96 -14.07 24.13
C ALA A 323 -6.51 -13.67 22.75
N PRO A 324 -6.59 -14.55 21.71
CA PRO A 324 -7.16 -14.20 20.42
C PRO A 324 -8.67 -13.92 20.50
N ALA A 325 -9.40 -14.54 21.45
CA ALA A 325 -10.82 -14.24 21.66
C ALA A 325 -11.04 -12.81 22.18
N ILE A 326 -10.25 -12.42 23.18
CA ILE A 326 -10.24 -11.05 23.72
C ILE A 326 -9.75 -10.06 22.66
N ALA A 327 -8.67 -10.37 21.95
CA ALA A 327 -8.17 -9.53 20.87
C ALA A 327 -9.22 -9.34 19.78
N MET A 328 -9.92 -10.41 19.38
CA MET A 328 -11.03 -10.33 18.43
C MET A 328 -12.14 -9.39 18.90
N LEU A 329 -12.51 -9.45 20.18
CA LEU A 329 -13.48 -8.55 20.78
C LEU A 329 -12.99 -7.09 20.75
N ALA A 330 -11.72 -6.87 21.12
CA ALA A 330 -11.10 -5.54 21.09
C ALA A 330 -11.05 -4.96 19.66
N TYR A 331 -10.67 -5.76 18.66
CA TYR A 331 -10.70 -5.36 17.25
C TYR A 331 -12.10 -5.06 16.72
N ARG A 332 -13.15 -5.66 17.31
CA ARG A 332 -14.55 -5.43 16.93
C ARG A 332 -15.18 -4.24 17.64
N MET A 333 -14.86 -4.03 18.92
CA MET A 333 -15.50 -3.01 19.76
C MET A 333 -14.71 -1.70 19.83
N ILE A 334 -13.38 -1.75 19.90
CA ILE A 334 -12.53 -0.57 20.09
C ILE A 334 -11.95 -0.16 18.73
N TYR A 335 -12.63 0.78 18.07
CA TYR A 335 -12.32 1.24 16.70
C TYR A 335 -12.23 0.09 15.69
N PRO A 336 -13.37 -0.35 15.12
CA PRO A 336 -13.39 -1.46 14.18
C PRO A 336 -12.47 -1.17 12.98
N ALA A 337 -11.40 -1.95 12.87
CA ALA A 337 -10.36 -1.83 11.85
C ALA A 337 -10.82 -2.44 10.51
N GLY A 338 -11.96 -1.97 10.00
CA GLY A 338 -12.50 -2.41 8.72
C GLY A 338 -11.79 -1.75 7.56
N LEU A 339 -11.45 -2.53 6.53
CA LEU A 339 -10.85 -2.03 5.29
C LEU A 339 -11.71 -0.94 4.63
N GLN A 340 -13.05 -1.05 4.68
CA GLN A 340 -13.96 -0.03 4.14
C GLN A 340 -13.81 1.32 4.84
N ARG A 341 -13.66 1.32 6.17
CA ARG A 341 -13.44 2.55 6.94
C ARG A 341 -12.09 3.17 6.59
N ARG A 342 -11.04 2.35 6.42
CA ARG A 342 -9.73 2.83 5.99
C ARG A 342 -9.77 3.47 4.59
N ILE A 343 -10.51 2.87 3.65
CA ILE A 343 -10.75 3.43 2.31
C ILE A 343 -11.47 4.79 2.42
N ALA A 344 -12.58 4.87 3.15
CA ALA A 344 -13.33 6.12 3.33
C ALA A 344 -12.51 7.23 4.01
N THR A 345 -11.73 6.87 5.03
CA THR A 345 -10.79 7.78 5.69
C THR A 345 -9.73 8.29 4.71
N LEU A 346 -9.15 7.42 3.88
CA LEU A 346 -8.14 7.81 2.90
C LEU A 346 -8.72 8.73 1.81
N ILE A 347 -9.91 8.43 1.28
CA ILE A 347 -10.64 9.32 0.36
C ILE A 347 -10.84 10.69 1.01
N SER A 348 -11.32 10.71 2.25
CA SER A 348 -11.51 11.97 3.00
C SER A 348 -10.20 12.74 3.15
N MET A 349 -9.10 12.07 3.46
CA MET A 349 -7.78 12.71 3.57
C MET A 349 -7.28 13.29 2.25
N MET A 350 -7.50 12.61 1.13
CA MET A 350 -7.10 13.14 -0.18
C MET A 350 -8.02 14.30 -0.63
N LEU A 351 -9.31 14.29 -0.25
CA LEU A 351 -10.20 15.43 -0.47
C LEU A 351 -9.75 16.68 0.31
N HIS A 352 -9.35 16.50 1.56
CA HIS A 352 -8.76 17.60 2.34
C HIS A 352 -7.42 18.05 1.75
N ASP A 353 -6.57 17.15 1.23
CA ASP A 353 -5.34 17.56 0.53
C ASP A 353 -5.64 18.49 -0.66
N VAL A 354 -6.68 18.21 -1.46
CA VAL A 354 -7.07 19.09 -2.58
C VAL A 354 -7.62 20.43 -2.09
N GLN A 355 -8.39 20.45 -1.00
CA GLN A 355 -8.88 21.67 -0.37
C GLN A 355 -7.74 22.54 0.17
N ASP A 356 -6.80 21.93 0.89
CA ASP A 356 -5.61 22.58 1.43
C ASP A 356 -4.73 23.10 0.30
N LEU A 357 -4.55 22.32 -0.77
CA LEU A 357 -3.82 22.74 -1.96
C LEU A 357 -4.49 23.96 -2.63
N ALA A 358 -5.82 24.02 -2.66
CA ALA A 358 -6.55 25.16 -3.20
C ALA A 358 -6.47 26.41 -2.31
N ALA A 359 -6.20 26.25 -1.00
CA ALA A 359 -5.99 27.33 -0.04
C ALA A 359 -4.53 27.80 0.07
N ASP A 360 -3.57 26.95 -0.30
CA ASP A 360 -2.14 27.19 -0.10
C ASP A 360 -1.57 28.24 -1.07
N ALA A 361 -1.30 29.45 -0.56
CA ALA A 361 -0.64 30.51 -1.34
C ALA A 361 0.81 30.16 -1.75
N GLY A 362 1.46 29.21 -1.05
CA GLY A 362 2.79 28.69 -1.36
C GLY A 362 2.78 27.38 -2.16
N ALA A 363 1.65 27.02 -2.77
CA ALA A 363 1.45 25.75 -3.48
C ALA A 363 2.54 25.47 -4.53
N LEU A 364 2.94 26.48 -5.30
CA LEU A 364 3.94 26.35 -6.36
C LEU A 364 5.33 25.95 -5.84
N GLY A 365 5.77 26.54 -4.73
CA GLY A 365 7.04 26.20 -4.09
C GLY A 365 7.06 24.77 -3.54
N ARG A 366 5.89 24.22 -3.19
CA ARG A 366 5.72 22.86 -2.69
C ARG A 366 5.11 21.90 -3.72
N ARG A 367 5.12 22.26 -5.00
CA ARG A 367 4.45 21.50 -6.07
C ARG A 367 4.90 20.04 -6.15
N ARG A 368 6.20 19.76 -5.94
CA ARG A 368 6.73 18.38 -5.92
C ARG A 368 6.17 17.56 -4.75
N LEU A 369 6.09 18.16 -3.56
CA LEU A 369 5.58 17.51 -2.34
C LEU A 369 4.09 17.17 -2.47
N TRP A 370 3.29 18.11 -2.97
CA TRP A 370 1.86 17.91 -3.19
C TRP A 370 1.58 16.80 -4.20
N ARG A 371 2.30 16.82 -5.34
CA ARG A 371 2.21 15.76 -6.36
C ARG A 371 2.60 14.39 -5.78
N ALA A 372 3.76 14.29 -5.14
CA ALA A 372 4.22 13.03 -4.55
C ALA A 372 3.22 12.46 -3.54
N ARG A 373 2.65 13.32 -2.67
CA ARG A 373 1.65 12.91 -1.68
C ARG A 373 0.36 12.40 -2.33
N LEU A 374 -0.19 13.13 -3.29
CA LEU A 374 -1.46 12.79 -3.93
C LEU A 374 -1.33 11.48 -4.72
N TYR A 375 -0.23 11.33 -5.46
CA TYR A 375 0.09 10.13 -6.24
C TYR A 375 0.26 8.90 -5.36
N HIS A 376 1.03 9.01 -4.27
CA HIS A 376 1.24 7.89 -3.37
C HIS A 376 -0.04 7.47 -2.64
N ARG A 377 -0.86 8.43 -2.18
CA ARG A 377 -2.18 8.11 -1.56
C ARG A 377 -3.14 7.46 -2.56
N MET A 378 -3.10 7.89 -3.82
CA MET A 378 -3.91 7.30 -4.90
C MET A 378 -3.54 5.83 -5.12
N LEU A 379 -2.26 5.51 -5.34
CA LEU A 379 -1.81 4.12 -5.54
C LEU A 379 -2.22 3.22 -4.36
N ARG A 380 -2.08 3.73 -3.13
CA ARG A 380 -2.53 3.01 -1.93
C ARG A 380 -4.04 2.79 -1.89
N LEU A 381 -4.83 3.77 -2.30
CA LEU A 381 -6.29 3.68 -2.34
C LEU A 381 -6.77 2.64 -3.37
N VAL A 382 -6.18 2.63 -4.57
CA VAL A 382 -6.46 1.63 -5.62
C VAL A 382 -6.19 0.23 -5.08
N ARG A 383 -5.03 0.03 -4.44
CA ARG A 383 -4.67 -1.27 -3.89
C ARG A 383 -5.60 -1.74 -2.77
N MET A 384 -6.01 -0.82 -1.90
CA MET A 384 -6.96 -1.12 -0.83
C MET A 384 -8.34 -1.46 -1.38
N ALA A 385 -8.79 -0.78 -2.44
CA ALA A 385 -10.05 -1.06 -3.12
C ALA A 385 -10.08 -2.48 -3.72
N GLU A 386 -9.03 -2.87 -4.46
CA GLU A 386 -8.87 -4.23 -5.01
C GLU A 386 -8.95 -5.31 -3.93
N ARG A 387 -8.21 -5.13 -2.82
CA ARG A 387 -8.21 -6.07 -1.68
C ARG A 387 -9.56 -6.20 -1.00
N SER A 388 -10.40 -5.17 -1.07
CA SER A 388 -11.74 -5.19 -0.47
C SER A 388 -12.77 -5.99 -1.29
N GLY A 389 -12.37 -6.52 -2.45
CA GLY A 389 -13.31 -7.14 -3.41
C GLY A 389 -14.17 -6.10 -4.15
N ARG A 390 -13.98 -4.81 -3.84
CA ARG A 390 -14.52 -3.68 -4.59
C ARG A 390 -13.54 -3.30 -5.68
N SER A 391 -13.35 -4.18 -6.66
CA SER A 391 -12.87 -3.78 -7.98
C SER A 391 -13.94 -2.92 -8.70
N ASP A 392 -14.58 -2.01 -7.95
CA ASP A 392 -15.64 -1.12 -8.36
C ASP A 392 -14.97 0.00 -9.16
N LEU A 393 -15.15 -0.03 -10.48
CA LEU A 393 -14.85 1.08 -11.39
C LEU A 393 -15.21 2.47 -10.80
N PRO A 394 -16.34 2.64 -10.07
CA PRO A 394 -16.66 3.91 -9.41
C PRO A 394 -15.60 4.46 -8.43
N VAL A 395 -14.90 3.62 -7.65
CA VAL A 395 -13.87 4.09 -6.72
C VAL A 395 -12.65 4.57 -7.50
N LEU A 396 -12.29 3.84 -8.55
CA LEU A 396 -11.16 4.16 -9.40
C LEU A 396 -11.38 5.46 -10.19
N ASP A 397 -12.60 5.64 -10.70
CA ASP A 397 -13.05 6.88 -11.32
C ASP A 397 -13.03 8.05 -10.35
N GLY A 398 -13.48 7.85 -9.11
CA GLY A 398 -13.39 8.86 -8.06
C GLY A 398 -11.95 9.26 -7.73
N CYS A 399 -11.04 8.28 -7.62
CA CYS A 399 -9.60 8.54 -7.43
C CYS A 399 -9.02 9.39 -8.55
N LEU A 400 -9.35 9.07 -9.80
CA LEU A 400 -8.87 9.79 -10.97
C LEU A 400 -9.49 11.19 -11.05
N ALA A 401 -10.78 11.33 -10.76
CA ALA A 401 -11.44 12.62 -10.69
C ALA A 401 -10.80 13.54 -9.64
N LEU A 402 -10.38 12.98 -8.51
CA LEU A 402 -9.66 13.73 -7.49
C LEU A 402 -8.27 14.18 -7.97
N LEU A 403 -7.62 13.35 -8.78
CA LEU A 403 -6.34 13.67 -9.40
C LEU A 403 -6.48 14.80 -10.44
N ASP A 404 -7.52 14.75 -11.28
CA ASP A 404 -7.86 15.80 -12.24
C ASP A 404 -8.13 17.13 -11.51
N LEU A 405 -8.83 17.10 -10.37
CA LEU A 405 -9.00 18.28 -9.52
C LEU A 405 -7.68 18.80 -8.96
N GLY A 406 -6.82 17.92 -8.42
CA GLY A 406 -5.50 18.32 -7.92
C GLY A 406 -4.63 18.95 -9.00
N HIS A 407 -4.70 18.43 -10.23
CA HIS A 407 -4.02 18.99 -11.39
C HIS A 407 -4.58 20.37 -11.77
N ALA A 408 -5.91 20.52 -11.84
CA ALA A 408 -6.56 21.79 -12.15
C ALA A 408 -6.28 22.87 -11.08
N VAL A 409 -6.24 22.50 -9.80
CA VAL A 409 -5.86 23.42 -8.71
C VAL A 409 -4.42 23.90 -8.90
N MET A 410 -3.48 22.98 -9.14
CA MET A 410 -2.08 23.33 -9.35
C MET A 410 -1.89 24.23 -10.56
N HIS A 411 -2.53 23.87 -11.67
CA HIS A 411 -2.48 24.66 -12.89
C HIS A 411 -3.13 26.04 -12.71
N GLY A 412 -4.20 26.15 -11.91
CA GLY A 412 -4.79 27.44 -11.53
C GLY A 412 -3.82 28.34 -10.77
N HIS A 413 -2.99 27.79 -9.87
CA HIS A 413 -1.93 28.55 -9.21
C HIS A 413 -0.84 29.00 -10.19
N GLU A 414 -0.46 28.16 -11.16
CA GLU A 414 0.52 28.50 -12.20
C GLU A 414 0.02 29.66 -13.06
N LEU A 415 -1.22 29.60 -13.52
CA LEU A 415 -1.86 30.67 -14.28
C LEU A 415 -1.93 31.98 -13.48
N LEU A 416 -2.28 31.91 -12.20
CA LEU A 416 -2.34 33.10 -11.33
C LEU A 416 -0.98 33.76 -11.10
N ALA A 417 0.11 32.98 -11.19
CA ALA A 417 1.48 33.47 -11.06
C ALA A 417 2.00 34.13 -12.35
N ARG A 418 1.38 33.87 -13.51
CA ARG A 418 1.73 34.54 -14.75
C ARG A 418 1.26 36.00 -14.75
N SER A 419 2.02 36.86 -15.43
CA SER A 419 1.73 38.28 -15.60
C SER A 419 0.81 38.58 -16.79
N ASP A 420 0.61 37.61 -17.69
CA ASP A 420 -0.10 37.77 -18.97
C ASP A 420 -1.61 37.48 -18.90
N ILE A 421 -2.13 37.04 -17.74
CA ILE A 421 -3.57 36.78 -17.58
C ILE A 421 -4.39 38.06 -17.34
N THR A 422 -5.57 38.11 -17.95
CA THR A 422 -6.53 39.20 -17.82
C THR A 422 -7.14 39.29 -16.41
N SER A 423 -7.70 40.46 -16.07
CA SER A 423 -8.44 40.64 -14.81
C SER A 423 -9.70 39.76 -14.72
N GLY A 424 -10.27 39.37 -15.87
CA GLY A 424 -11.42 38.47 -15.97
C GLY A 424 -11.07 37.02 -15.64
N GLU A 425 -9.95 36.52 -16.19
CA GLU A 425 -9.40 35.18 -15.92
C GLU A 425 -8.92 35.08 -14.48
N ARG A 426 -8.18 36.08 -13.98
CA ARG A 426 -7.70 36.13 -12.60
C ARG A 426 -8.85 36.02 -11.59
N ARG A 427 -9.96 36.73 -11.82
CA ARG A 427 -11.15 36.63 -10.96
C ARG A 427 -11.83 35.27 -11.04
N ALA A 428 -11.93 34.68 -12.24
CA ALA A 428 -12.53 33.36 -12.42
C ALA A 428 -11.71 32.26 -11.73
N LEU A 429 -10.38 32.27 -11.89
CA LEU A 429 -9.46 31.34 -11.25
C LEU A 429 -9.50 31.46 -9.72
N LYS A 430 -9.43 32.68 -9.17
CA LYS A 430 -9.57 32.88 -7.71
C LYS A 430 -10.92 32.38 -7.17
N SER A 431 -12.00 32.59 -7.92
CA SER A 431 -13.32 32.08 -7.55
C SER A 431 -13.37 30.55 -7.58
N ALA A 432 -12.80 29.92 -8.62
CA ALA A 432 -12.73 28.46 -8.73
C ALA A 432 -11.92 27.84 -7.57
N LEU A 433 -10.71 28.36 -7.31
CA LEU A 433 -9.88 27.91 -6.18
C LEU A 433 -10.59 28.11 -4.84
N GLY A 434 -11.23 29.27 -4.62
CA GLY A 434 -11.97 29.55 -3.39
C GLY A 434 -13.16 28.62 -3.17
N ARG A 435 -13.82 28.14 -4.23
CA ARG A 435 -14.89 27.13 -4.11
C ARG A 435 -14.34 25.72 -3.90
N LEU A 436 -13.20 25.38 -4.50
CA LEU A 436 -12.56 24.08 -4.33
C LEU A 436 -12.11 23.82 -2.89
N GLN A 437 -11.83 24.86 -2.10
CA GLN A 437 -11.61 24.75 -0.64
C GLN A 437 -12.80 24.13 0.11
N ARG A 438 -14.00 24.11 -0.48
CA ARG A 438 -15.22 23.52 0.10
C ARG A 438 -15.82 22.43 -0.80
N VAL A 439 -15.00 21.76 -1.63
CA VAL A 439 -15.49 20.77 -2.61
C VAL A 439 -16.29 19.63 -1.97
N ALA A 440 -15.97 19.22 -0.73
CA ALA A 440 -16.67 18.13 -0.05
C ALA A 440 -18.11 18.49 0.34
N THR A 441 -18.39 19.77 0.60
CA THR A 441 -19.72 20.25 1.04
C THR A 441 -20.52 20.93 -0.08
N ALA A 442 -19.85 21.39 -1.15
CA ALA A 442 -20.47 22.18 -2.20
C ALA A 442 -19.97 21.78 -3.61
N SER A 443 -19.92 20.48 -3.90
CA SER A 443 -19.40 19.93 -5.17
C SER A 443 -20.05 20.54 -6.42
N GLU A 444 -21.37 20.74 -6.42
CA GLU A 444 -22.10 21.36 -7.54
C GLU A 444 -21.66 22.80 -7.81
N ARG A 445 -21.41 23.58 -6.75
CA ARG A 445 -20.95 24.97 -6.89
C ARG A 445 -19.50 25.02 -7.37
N SER A 446 -18.66 24.10 -6.88
CA SER A 446 -17.27 23.96 -7.36
C SER A 446 -17.23 23.60 -8.84
N CYS A 447 -18.07 22.65 -9.29
CA CYS A 447 -18.24 22.29 -10.70
C CYS A 447 -18.65 23.51 -11.54
N ALA A 448 -19.65 24.28 -11.09
CA ALA A 448 -20.09 25.48 -11.79
C ALA A 448 -18.96 26.53 -11.96
N THR A 449 -18.16 26.76 -10.91
CA THR A 449 -17.02 27.70 -11.00
C THR A 449 -15.87 27.19 -11.84
N LEU A 450 -15.62 25.88 -11.88
CA LEU A 450 -14.65 25.27 -12.79
C LEU A 450 -15.06 25.47 -14.26
N ARG A 451 -16.34 25.22 -14.58
CA ARG A 451 -16.88 25.50 -15.93
C ARG A 451 -16.82 26.98 -16.30
N GLN A 452 -17.04 27.87 -15.33
CA GLN A 452 -16.91 29.31 -15.55
C GLN A 452 -15.46 29.71 -15.83
N ALA A 453 -14.49 29.14 -15.12
CA ALA A 453 -13.07 29.35 -15.38
C ALA A 453 -12.69 28.83 -16.77
N ALA A 454 -13.11 27.61 -17.12
CA ALA A 454 -12.87 27.02 -18.43
C ALA A 454 -13.38 27.90 -19.58
N ARG A 455 -14.58 28.48 -19.47
CA ARG A 455 -15.15 29.38 -20.49
C ARG A 455 -14.38 30.69 -20.70
N ARG A 456 -13.57 31.11 -19.72
CA ARG A 456 -12.79 32.35 -19.80
C ARG A 456 -11.35 32.15 -20.21
N LEU A 457 -10.84 30.93 -20.06
CA LEU A 457 -9.51 30.54 -20.48
C LEU A 457 -9.52 30.15 -21.95
N ALA A 458 -8.38 30.23 -22.62
CA ALA A 458 -8.23 29.87 -24.02
C ALA A 458 -7.36 28.60 -24.18
N GLY A 459 -7.63 27.85 -25.26
CA GLY A 459 -6.77 26.74 -25.69
C GLY A 459 -6.64 25.60 -24.65
N PRO A 460 -5.41 25.11 -24.40
CA PRO A 460 -5.18 23.93 -23.56
C PRO A 460 -5.58 24.15 -22.09
N ASP A 461 -5.48 25.39 -21.59
CA ASP A 461 -5.83 25.73 -20.21
C ASP A 461 -7.32 25.44 -19.94
N ALA A 462 -8.21 25.77 -20.89
CA ALA A 462 -9.65 25.54 -20.76
C ALA A 462 -10.02 24.05 -20.65
N VAL A 463 -9.26 23.18 -21.32
CA VAL A 463 -9.49 21.73 -21.33
C VAL A 463 -9.28 21.14 -19.94
N ILE A 464 -8.22 21.56 -19.23
CA ILE A 464 -7.90 21.09 -17.87
C ILE A 464 -9.05 21.38 -16.90
N PHE A 465 -9.60 22.60 -16.92
CA PHE A 465 -10.71 22.98 -16.05
C PHE A 465 -12.04 22.34 -16.45
N THR A 466 -12.26 22.10 -17.75
CA THR A 466 -13.45 21.37 -18.25
C THR A 466 -13.43 19.93 -17.77
N ARG A 467 -12.29 19.23 -17.94
CA ARG A 467 -12.10 17.85 -17.47
C ARG A 467 -12.33 17.72 -15.97
N ALA A 468 -11.75 18.62 -15.18
CA ALA A 468 -11.95 18.63 -13.74
C ALA A 468 -13.43 18.86 -13.34
N ALA A 469 -14.16 19.71 -14.07
CA ALA A 469 -15.58 19.94 -13.83
C ALA A 469 -16.43 18.71 -14.17
N ASP A 470 -16.14 18.05 -15.28
CA ASP A 470 -16.88 16.88 -15.74
C ASP A 470 -16.58 15.65 -14.88
N ALA A 471 -15.34 15.48 -14.43
CA ALA A 471 -14.95 14.45 -13.48
C ALA A 471 -15.68 14.62 -12.12
N LEU A 472 -15.79 15.86 -11.64
CA LEU A 472 -16.54 16.19 -10.43
C LEU A 472 -18.05 15.92 -10.58
N ALA A 473 -18.62 16.22 -11.76
CA ALA A 473 -20.02 15.97 -12.05
C ALA A 473 -20.33 14.47 -12.17
N GLY A 474 -19.45 13.70 -12.82
CA GLY A 474 -19.60 12.25 -13.01
C GLY A 474 -19.49 11.44 -11.72
N GLN A 475 -18.80 11.95 -10.71
CA GLN A 475 -18.52 11.24 -9.44
C GLN A 475 -19.08 11.96 -8.21
N ALA A 476 -20.23 12.65 -8.33
CA ALA A 476 -20.78 13.49 -7.27
C ALA A 476 -20.98 12.77 -5.92
N THR A 477 -21.24 11.46 -5.92
CA THR A 477 -21.38 10.63 -4.71
C THR A 477 -20.05 10.36 -4.01
N PHE A 478 -18.95 10.22 -4.77
CA PHE A 478 -17.60 10.05 -4.23
C PHE A 478 -17.10 11.29 -3.47
N PHE A 479 -17.52 12.48 -3.93
CA PHE A 479 -17.10 13.76 -3.37
C PHE A 479 -17.93 14.23 -2.16
N ARG A 480 -19.06 13.57 -1.86
CA ARG A 480 -19.89 13.88 -0.68
C ARG A 480 -19.44 12.99 0.48
N ILE A 481 -18.79 13.59 1.47
CA ILE A 481 -18.36 12.94 2.72
C ILE A 481 -19.47 13.08 3.76
#